data_AF-A0A143G6H9-F1
#
_entry.id   AF-A0A143G6H9-F1
#
_cell.length_a   1.000
_cell.length_b   1.000
_cell.length_c   1.000
_cell.angle_alpha   90.00
_cell.angle_beta   90.00
_cell.angle_gamma   90.00
#
_symmetry.space_group_name_H-M   'P 1'
#
loop_
_entity.id
_entity.type
_entity.pdbx_description
1 polymer ?
#
loop_
_entity_poly.entity_id
_entity_poly.type
_entity_poly.pdbx_seq_one_letter_code
_entity_poly.pdbx_strand_id
1 'polypeptide(L)'
;MSLFIATAHAAGEASQQPSLVTNLLMIAVFVAIFYFLIWRPQAKRAKEHRTLVESLGVGSEVVFAGGLMGRITKLEGDFAVVELNRGNEVKIQRASVISVLPEGTLNNL
;
A
#
# COMPACT_ATOMS: atom_id res chain seq x y z
N MET A 1 -45.63 -33.65 41.42
CA MET A 1 -44.50 -32.92 42.05
C MET A 1 -43.45 -32.65 40.98
N SER A 2 -43.65 -31.59 40.20
CA SER A 2 -42.93 -31.29 38.95
C SER A 2 -41.71 -30.38 39.20
N LEU A 3 -40.55 -31.00 39.41
CA LEU A 3 -39.23 -30.36 39.42
C LEU A 3 -38.64 -30.26 38.00
N PHE A 4 -39.39 -29.70 37.05
CA PHE A 4 -38.97 -29.59 35.63
C PHE A 4 -39.17 -28.22 35.00
N ILE A 5 -39.39 -27.18 35.80
CA ILE A 5 -39.33 -25.80 35.29
C ILE A 5 -37.96 -25.29 35.68
N ALA A 6 -37.00 -25.35 34.76
CA ALA A 6 -35.81 -24.53 34.85
C ALA A 6 -36.30 -23.09 35.03
N THR A 7 -35.98 -22.48 36.17
CA THR A 7 -36.17 -21.05 36.37
C THR A 7 -35.28 -20.36 35.34
N ALA A 8 -35.87 -20.09 34.18
CA ALA A 8 -35.29 -19.20 33.20
C ALA A 8 -35.11 -17.87 33.94
N HIS A 9 -33.86 -17.52 34.18
CA HIS A 9 -33.52 -16.17 34.57
C HIS A 9 -33.78 -15.34 33.32
N ALA A 10 -35.03 -14.91 33.13
CA ALA A 10 -35.32 -13.67 32.47
C ALA A 10 -34.69 -12.59 33.36
N ALA A 11 -33.38 -12.43 33.24
CA ALA A 11 -32.76 -11.16 33.57
C ALA A 11 -33.56 -10.14 32.79
N GLY A 12 -34.39 -9.39 33.50
CA GLY A 12 -35.11 -8.28 32.92
C GLY A 12 -34.06 -7.44 32.21
N GLU A 13 -34.10 -7.48 30.89
CA GLU A 13 -33.48 -6.47 30.07
C GLU A 13 -34.18 -5.16 30.46
N ALA A 14 -33.60 -4.45 31.42
CA ALA A 14 -33.54 -3.03 31.26
C ALA A 14 -32.82 -2.83 29.93
N SER A 15 -33.59 -2.62 28.86
CA SER A 15 -33.10 -2.05 27.63
C SER A 15 -32.59 -0.65 27.98
N GLN A 16 -31.39 -0.62 28.55
CA GLN A 16 -30.62 0.59 28.72
C GLN A 16 -30.32 1.01 27.29
N GLN A 17 -31.16 1.90 26.76
CA GLN A 17 -30.96 2.53 25.46
C GLN A 17 -29.48 2.87 25.39
N PRO A 18 -28.73 2.30 24.42
CA PRO A 18 -27.29 2.46 24.39
C PRO A 18 -27.02 3.96 24.43
N SER A 19 -26.37 4.38 25.52
CA SER A 19 -26.08 5.79 25.77
C SER A 19 -25.45 6.37 24.51
N LEU A 20 -25.83 7.60 24.13
CA LEU A 20 -25.22 8.28 22.99
C LEU A 20 -23.70 8.29 23.10
N VAL A 21 -23.16 8.30 24.32
CA VAL A 21 -21.73 8.15 24.61
C VAL A 21 -21.19 6.80 24.18
N THR A 22 -21.89 5.69 24.49
CA THR A 22 -21.48 4.33 24.10
C THR A 22 -21.51 4.15 22.59
N ASN A 23 -22.54 4.65 21.90
CA ASN A 23 -22.62 4.59 20.44
C ASN A 23 -21.51 5.43 19.77
N LEU A 24 -21.25 6.64 20.27
CA LEU A 24 -20.19 7.50 19.74
C LEU A 24 -18.80 6.89 19.98
N LEU A 25 -18.59 6.26 21.14
CA LEU A 25 -17.36 5.53 21.45
C LEU A 25 -17.16 4.33 20.52
N MET A 26 -18.21 3.57 20.24
CA MET A 26 -18.14 2.45 19.30
C MET A 26 -17.79 2.92 17.88
N ILE A 27 -18.42 4.00 17.40
CA ILE A 27 -18.11 4.62 16.10
C ILE A 27 -16.66 5.11 16.06
N ALA A 28 -16.20 5.78 17.12
CA ALA A 28 -14.83 6.27 17.21
C ALA A 28 -13.80 5.12 17.15
N VAL A 29 -14.08 3.99 17.80
CA VAL A 29 -13.22 2.79 17.72
C VAL A 29 -13.18 2.24 16.31
N PHE A 30 -14.33 2.11 15.63
CA PHE A 30 -14.35 1.66 14.23
C PHE A 30 -13.58 2.59 13.31
N VAL A 31 -13.78 3.91 13.42
CA VAL A 31 -13.05 4.91 12.63
C VAL A 31 -11.55 4.82 12.90
N ALA A 32 -11.13 4.67 14.16
CA ALA A 32 -9.73 4.50 14.50
C ALA A 32 -9.15 3.24 13.83
N ILE A 33 -9.83 2.08 13.92
CA ILE A 33 -9.34 0.83 13.32
C ILE A 33 -9.22 0.97 11.79
N PHE A 34 -10.25 1.46 11.10
CA PHE A 34 -10.21 1.64 9.65
C PHE A 34 -9.16 2.67 9.22
N TYR A 35 -8.98 3.74 9.99
CA TYR A 35 -7.91 4.72 9.77
C TYR A 35 -6.53 4.05 9.85
N PHE A 36 -6.27 3.28 10.90
CA PHE A 36 -4.99 2.58 11.05
C PHE A 36 -4.76 1.50 9.99
N LEU A 37 -5.81 0.79 9.55
CA LEU A 37 -5.71 -0.27 8.55
C LEU A 37 -5.61 0.20 7.11
N ILE A 38 -6.21 1.34 6.74
CA ILE A 38 -6.20 1.81 5.34
C ILE A 38 -5.25 2.99 5.17
N TRP A 39 -5.40 4.02 6.00
CA TRP A 39 -4.67 5.29 5.80
C TRP A 39 -3.18 5.14 6.04
N ARG A 40 -2.78 4.45 7.12
CA ARG A 40 -1.37 4.23 7.46
C ARG A 40 -0.62 3.43 6.38
N PRO A 41 -1.11 2.26 5.89
CA PRO A 41 -0.40 1.54 4.84
C PRO A 41 -0.44 2.26 3.50
N GLN A 42 -1.52 2.97 3.14
CA GLN A 42 -1.56 3.77 1.91
C GLN A 42 -0.51 4.90 1.93
N ALA A 43 -0.43 5.65 3.03
CA ALA A 43 0.56 6.71 3.18
C ALA A 43 2.00 6.15 3.12
N LYS A 44 2.23 4.98 3.72
CA LYS A 44 3.53 4.30 3.66
C LYS A 44 3.91 3.92 2.22
N ARG A 45 3.01 3.29 1.46
CA ARG A 45 3.25 2.90 0.06
C ARG A 45 3.49 4.10 -0.85
N ALA A 46 2.72 5.18 -0.68
CA ALA A 46 2.91 6.41 -1.46
C ALA A 46 4.27 7.05 -1.18
N LYS A 47 4.70 7.05 0.09
CA LYS A 47 6.03 7.53 0.48
C LYS A 47 7.14 6.68 -0.11
N GLU A 48 7.04 5.36 -0.01
CA GLU A 48 8.03 4.42 -0.57
C GLU A 48 8.16 4.57 -2.08
N HIS A 49 7.04 4.65 -2.81
CA HIS A 49 7.04 4.85 -4.24
C HIS A 49 7.67 6.20 -4.63
N ARG A 50 7.36 7.26 -3.89
CA ARG A 50 7.98 8.57 -4.12
C ARG A 50 9.48 8.54 -3.89
N THR A 51 9.94 7.92 -2.80
CA THR A 51 11.36 7.75 -2.52
C THR A 51 12.07 6.92 -3.59
N LEU A 52 11.44 5.86 -4.10
CA LEU A 52 11.97 5.07 -5.21
C LEU A 52 12.15 5.92 -6.46
N VAL A 53 11.12 6.66 -6.86
CA VAL A 53 11.16 7.56 -8.03
C VAL A 53 12.24 8.64 -7.88
N GLU A 54 12.38 9.22 -6.69
CA GLU A 54 13.40 10.23 -6.37
C GLU A 54 14.82 9.65 -6.36
N SER A 55 14.99 8.36 -6.01
CA SER A 55 16.30 7.69 -6.00
C SER A 55 16.82 7.31 -7.39
N LEU A 56 15.98 7.41 -8.42
CA LEU A 56 16.38 7.08 -9.80
C LEU A 56 17.42 8.07 -10.31
N GLY A 57 18.57 7.53 -10.73
CA GLY A 57 19.66 8.27 -11.35
C GLY A 57 19.94 7.80 -12.78
N VAL A 58 20.76 8.56 -13.49
CA VAL A 58 21.35 8.09 -14.75
C VAL A 58 22.31 6.95 -14.45
N GLY A 59 22.23 5.87 -15.23
CA GLY A 59 23.02 4.66 -15.03
C GLY A 59 22.32 3.58 -14.20
N SER A 60 21.24 3.91 -13.49
CA SER A 60 20.47 2.94 -12.70
C SER A 60 19.85 1.87 -13.60
N GLU A 61 19.97 0.62 -13.19
CA GLU A 61 19.27 -0.52 -13.79
C GLU A 61 17.90 -0.64 -13.12
N VAL A 62 16.83 -0.72 -13.92
CA VAL A 62 15.47 -0.65 -13.41
C VAL A 62 14.57 -1.70 -14.03
N VAL A 63 13.58 -2.15 -13.27
CA VAL A 63 12.45 -2.94 -13.77
C VAL A 63 11.23 -2.04 -13.84
N PHE A 64 10.59 -2.02 -14.99
CA PHE A 64 9.36 -1.27 -15.25
C PHE A 64 8.30 -2.18 -15.87
N ALA A 65 7.11 -1.63 -16.08
CA ALA A 65 5.87 -2.30 -16.50
C ALA A 65 6.06 -3.64 -17.26
N GLY A 66 5.41 -4.70 -16.77
CA GLY A 66 5.42 -6.01 -17.43
C GLY A 66 6.70 -6.84 -17.23
N GLY A 67 7.61 -6.41 -16.35
CA GLY A 67 8.88 -7.10 -16.11
C GLY A 67 9.98 -6.71 -17.10
N LEU A 68 9.77 -5.65 -17.88
CA LEU A 68 10.79 -5.08 -18.74
C LEU A 68 11.92 -4.49 -17.89
N MET A 69 13.15 -4.73 -18.33
CA MET A 69 14.33 -4.25 -17.61
C MET A 69 15.22 -3.45 -18.56
N GLY A 70 15.88 -2.43 -18.02
CA GLY A 70 16.81 -1.62 -18.81
C GLY A 70 17.60 -0.66 -17.95
N ARG A 71 18.52 0.08 -18.58
CA ARG A 71 19.37 1.07 -17.94
C ARG A 71 18.88 2.48 -18.26
N ILE A 72 18.75 3.34 -17.25
CA ILE A 72 18.40 4.75 -17.47
C ILE A 72 19.58 5.46 -18.14
N THR A 73 19.39 5.97 -19.36
CA THR A 73 20.40 6.77 -20.08
C THR A 73 20.21 8.26 -19.85
N LYS A 74 18.97 8.71 -19.62
CA LYS A 74 18.64 10.12 -19.39
C LYS A 74 17.42 10.29 -18.51
N LEU A 75 17.40 11.35 -17.70
CA LEU A 75 16.24 11.78 -16.93
C LEU A 75 15.72 13.13 -17.45
N GLU A 76 14.42 13.22 -17.67
CA GLU A 76 13.74 14.40 -18.20
C GLU A 76 12.49 14.69 -17.36
N GLY A 77 12.68 15.34 -16.21
CA GLY A 77 11.58 15.68 -15.29
C GLY A 77 10.85 14.42 -14.81
N ASP A 78 9.59 14.25 -15.22
CA ASP A 78 8.75 13.10 -14.89
C ASP A 78 8.99 11.87 -15.78
N PHE A 79 9.80 12.01 -16.82
CA PHE A 79 10.14 10.94 -17.77
C PHE A 79 11.59 10.49 -17.61
N ALA A 80 11.84 9.24 -17.98
CA ALA A 80 13.17 8.65 -18.08
C ALA A 80 13.33 8.01 -19.46
N VAL A 81 14.50 8.17 -20.06
CA VAL A 81 14.91 7.41 -21.25
C VAL A 81 15.67 6.19 -20.75
N VAL A 82 15.19 5.01 -21.14
CA VAL A 82 15.72 3.72 -20.72
C VAL A 82 16.18 2.94 -21.95
N GLU A 83 17.42 2.49 -21.91
CA GLU A 83 17.98 1.56 -22.89
C GLU A 83 17.60 0.12 -22.49
N LEU A 84 16.81 -0.53 -23.35
CA LEU A 84 16.39 -1.92 -23.19
C LEU A 84 17.42 -2.91 -23.74
N ASN A 85 18.07 -2.51 -24.83
CA ASN A 85 19.05 -3.28 -25.59
C ASN A 85 19.93 -2.30 -26.38
N ARG A 86 21.04 -2.79 -26.94
CA ARG A 86 21.98 -1.98 -27.73
C ARG A 86 21.27 -1.21 -28.84
N GLY A 87 21.12 0.11 -28.64
CA GLY A 87 20.53 1.03 -29.61
C GLY A 87 18.99 1.16 -29.56
N ASN A 88 18.32 0.47 -28.64
CA ASN A 88 16.88 0.62 -28.40
C ASN A 88 16.62 1.38 -27.11
N GLU A 89 16.32 2.67 -27.26
CA GLU A 89 15.89 3.54 -26.19
C GLU A 89 14.38 3.74 -26.21
N VAL A 90 13.76 3.71 -25.03
CA VAL A 90 12.34 4.00 -24.84
C VAL A 90 12.17 5.07 -23.78
N LYS A 91 11.22 5.97 -24.00
CA LYS A 91 10.82 6.95 -23.00
C LYS A 91 9.69 6.38 -22.14
N ILE A 92 9.90 6.32 -20.84
CA ILE A 92 8.91 5.86 -19.86
C ILE A 92 8.63 6.95 -18.83
N GLN A 93 7.48 6.87 -18.16
CA GLN A 93 7.23 7.69 -16.97
C GLN A 93 8.05 7.12 -15.81
N ARG A 94 8.68 7.98 -15.01
CA ARG A 94 9.43 7.55 -13.82
C ARG A 94 8.54 6.83 -12.82
N ALA A 95 7.26 7.22 -12.75
CA ALA A 95 6.26 6.58 -11.92
C ALA A 95 5.92 5.14 -12.34
N SER A 96 6.35 4.68 -13.53
CA SER A 96 6.15 3.31 -13.99
C SER A 96 7.26 2.35 -13.55
N VAL A 97 8.31 2.86 -12.88
CA VAL A 97 9.40 2.04 -12.35
C VAL A 97 8.94 1.32 -11.08
N ILE A 98 9.13 0.01 -11.05
CA ILE A 98 8.68 -0.87 -9.98
C ILE A 98 9.81 -1.13 -8.99
N SER A 99 11.03 -1.34 -9.49
CA SER A 99 12.21 -1.60 -8.66
C SER A 99 13.49 -1.12 -9.32
N VAL A 100 14.49 -0.84 -8.50
CA VAL A 100 15.86 -0.56 -8.91
C VAL A 100 16.69 -1.82 -8.66
N LEU A 101 17.49 -2.21 -9.64
CA LEU A 101 18.39 -3.36 -9.59
C LEU A 101 19.80 -2.90 -9.19
N PRO A 102 20.58 -3.78 -8.53
CA PRO A 102 22.01 -3.55 -8.35
C PRO A 102 22.72 -3.40 -9.70
N GLU A 103 23.78 -2.60 -9.73
CA GLU A 103 24.57 -2.40 -10.94
C GLU A 103 25.16 -3.72 -11.45
N GLY A 104 25.08 -3.93 -12.76
CA GLY A 104 25.61 -5.12 -13.42
C GLY A 104 24.68 -6.32 -13.43
N THR A 105 23.45 -6.20 -12.92
CA THR A 105 22.46 -7.30 -12.98
C THR A 105 22.11 -7.63 -14.43
N LEU A 106 21.92 -6.61 -15.27
CA LEU A 106 21.59 -6.78 -16.69
C LEU A 106 22.72 -7.40 -17.53
N ASN A 107 23.97 -7.27 -17.10
CA ASN A 107 25.12 -7.81 -17.84
C ASN A 107 25.38 -9.29 -17.50
N ASN A 108 24.79 -9.79 -16.41
CA ASN A 108 24.95 -11.16 -15.92
C ASN A 108 23.74 -12.06 -16.26
N LEU A 109 22.74 -11.50 -16.94
CA LEU A 109 21.59 -12.22 -17.52
C LEU A 109 21.92 -12.70 -18.94
#